data_AF-A0A942MFC0-F1
#
_entry.id   AF-A0A942MFC0-F1
#
_cell.length_a   1.000
_cell.length_b   1.000
_cell.length_c   1.000
_cell.angle_alpha   90.00
_cell.angle_beta   90.00
_cell.angle_gamma   90.00
#
_symmetry.space_group_name_H-M   'P 1'
#
loop_
_entity.id
_entity.type
_entity.pdbx_description
1 polymer ?
#
loop_
_entity_poly.entity_id
_entity_poly.type
_entity_poly.pdbx_seq_one_letter_code
_entity_poly.pdbx_strand_id
1 'polypeptide(L)'
;MEDIESVEAAPVKHMNRKMFKYFSRLYEKHQCKILPIVVYSHDAKLDKPDNFKVEFSFLKVLEFNFLMIQLRKLPWRKYIRSNNPVSAALIGRMNYTEEEKISVKIEFSRMLTKMQLDSARSSLLTAFIETYVKLTEDEEVLYRDRLKQELTQKEVEKLIEITTSYHEKGRE
;
A
#
# COMPACT_ATOMS: atom_id res chain seq x y z
N MET A 1 4.20 -43.61 17.61
CA MET A 1 5.10 -43.96 16.50
C MET A 1 5.22 -42.70 15.65
N GLU A 2 6.30 -41.99 15.95
CA GLU A 2 6.92 -40.85 15.26
C GLU A 2 6.05 -39.71 14.74
N ASP A 3 6.02 -38.68 15.58
CA ASP A 3 6.12 -37.28 15.18
C ASP A 3 7.07 -37.11 13.99
N ILE A 4 6.53 -36.73 12.85
CA ILE A 4 7.27 -36.03 11.80
C ILE A 4 6.68 -34.62 11.75
N GLU A 5 7.03 -33.82 12.75
CA GLU A 5 7.24 -32.40 12.55
C GLU A 5 8.32 -32.26 11.46
N SER A 6 7.88 -32.18 10.20
CA SER A 6 8.73 -31.72 9.12
C SER A 6 8.98 -30.21 9.32
N VAL A 7 10.01 -29.93 10.10
CA VAL A 7 10.66 -28.64 10.19
C VAL A 7 11.27 -28.32 8.82
N GLU A 8 11.15 -27.03 8.45
CA GLU A 8 11.80 -26.28 7.38
C GLU A 8 11.11 -25.99 6.02
N ALA A 9 11.18 -24.67 5.72
CA ALA A 9 10.87 -23.92 4.50
C ALA A 9 9.40 -23.60 4.12
N ALA A 10 8.88 -22.46 4.61
CA ALA A 10 8.67 -21.26 3.78
C ALA A 10 7.59 -20.32 4.38
N PRO A 11 7.88 -19.02 4.65
CA PRO A 11 6.93 -18.05 5.24
C PRO A 11 5.61 -17.85 4.47
N VAL A 12 5.46 -18.43 3.28
CA VAL A 12 4.32 -18.22 2.38
C VAL A 12 3.26 -19.34 2.39
N LYS A 13 3.62 -20.61 2.62
CA LYS A 13 2.60 -21.65 2.90
C LYS A 13 1.75 -21.27 4.11
N HIS A 14 2.38 -20.56 5.05
CA HIS A 14 1.73 -20.00 6.21
C HIS A 14 0.75 -18.86 5.86
N MET A 15 1.06 -18.02 4.86
CA MET A 15 0.20 -16.88 4.50
C MET A 15 -1.09 -17.32 3.81
N ASN A 16 -1.04 -18.25 2.84
CA ASN A 16 -2.25 -18.69 2.13
C ASN A 16 -3.25 -19.35 3.10
N ARG A 17 -2.73 -20.16 4.04
CA ARG A 17 -3.54 -20.75 5.11
C ARG A 17 -4.09 -19.68 6.07
N LYS A 18 -3.29 -18.67 6.42
CA LYS A 18 -3.76 -17.51 7.22
C LYS A 18 -4.90 -16.77 6.53
N MET A 19 -4.79 -16.54 5.22
CA MET A 19 -5.84 -15.87 4.45
C MET A 19 -7.14 -16.63 4.46
N PHE A 20 -7.08 -17.95 4.25
CA PHE A 20 -8.26 -18.80 4.41
C PHE A 20 -8.84 -18.67 5.83
N LYS A 21 -8.01 -18.73 6.88
CA LYS A 21 -8.46 -18.60 8.27
C LYS A 21 -9.14 -17.25 8.56
N TYR A 22 -8.57 -16.15 8.06
CA TYR A 22 -9.16 -14.81 8.22
C TYR A 22 -10.48 -14.68 7.48
N PHE A 23 -10.51 -15.12 6.22
CA PHE A 23 -11.73 -15.13 5.41
C PHE A 23 -12.83 -15.94 6.09
N SER A 24 -12.55 -17.19 6.49
CA SER A 24 -13.57 -18.07 7.08
C SER A 24 -14.18 -17.47 8.34
N ARG A 25 -13.36 -16.87 9.22
CA ARG A 25 -13.85 -16.19 10.43
C ARG A 25 -14.74 -14.99 10.12
N LEU A 26 -14.35 -14.17 9.14
CA LEU A 26 -15.14 -12.99 8.76
C LEU A 26 -16.43 -13.41 8.05
N TYR A 27 -16.36 -14.42 7.18
CA TYR A 27 -17.51 -14.94 6.46
C TYR A 27 -18.51 -15.61 7.39
N GLU A 28 -18.05 -16.42 8.35
CA GLU A 28 -18.87 -17.00 9.41
C GLU A 28 -19.59 -15.91 10.21
N LYS A 29 -18.87 -14.87 10.63
CA LYS A 29 -19.43 -13.79 11.46
C LYS A 29 -20.41 -12.90 10.73
N HIS A 30 -20.13 -12.54 9.47
CA HIS A 30 -20.86 -11.49 8.75
C HIS A 30 -21.78 -12.00 7.65
N GLN A 31 -21.61 -13.25 7.20
CA GLN A 31 -22.43 -13.91 6.18
C GLN A 31 -22.66 -13.06 4.91
N CYS A 32 -21.63 -12.31 4.50
CA CYS A 32 -21.69 -11.44 3.33
C CYS A 32 -20.59 -11.80 2.32
N LYS A 33 -20.70 -11.26 1.10
CA LYS A 33 -19.67 -11.44 0.06
C LYS A 33 -18.40 -10.69 0.48
N ILE A 34 -17.31 -11.43 0.70
CA ILE A 34 -16.01 -10.88 1.07
C ILE A 34 -15.01 -11.21 -0.03
N LEU A 35 -14.28 -10.19 -0.50
CA LEU A 35 -13.16 -10.34 -1.43
C LEU A 35 -11.85 -10.29 -0.64
N PRO A 36 -11.15 -11.42 -0.41
CA PRO A 36 -9.88 -11.40 0.28
C PRO A 36 -8.79 -10.85 -0.64
N ILE A 37 -8.05 -9.85 -0.14
CA ILE A 37 -6.94 -9.22 -0.86
C ILE A 37 -5.72 -9.20 0.05
N VAL A 38 -4.59 -9.67 -0.45
CA VAL A 38 -3.28 -9.55 0.21
C VAL A 38 -2.46 -8.49 -0.50
N VAL A 39 -1.91 -7.55 0.27
CA VAL A 39 -0.99 -6.53 -0.23
C VAL A 39 0.42 -6.84 0.26
N TYR A 40 1.33 -7.13 -0.67
CA TYR A 40 2.74 -7.33 -0.41
C TYR A 40 3.52 -6.07 -0.76
N SER A 41 4.23 -5.53 0.23
CA SER A 41 5.07 -4.34 0.10
C SER A 41 6.57 -4.64 0.03
N HIS A 42 6.98 -5.91 0.18
CA HIS A 42 8.39 -6.31 0.22
C HIS A 42 8.94 -6.63 -1.17
N ASP A 43 10.27 -6.55 -1.30
CA ASP A 43 11.00 -6.62 -2.59
C ASP A 43 11.13 -8.04 -3.15
N ALA A 44 10.79 -9.06 -2.36
CA ALA A 44 10.81 -10.43 -2.84
C ALA A 44 9.79 -10.61 -3.97
N LYS A 45 10.27 -10.96 -5.17
CA LYS A 45 9.43 -11.43 -6.28
C LYS A 45 8.73 -12.71 -5.82
N LEU A 46 7.48 -12.58 -5.40
CA LEU A 46 6.66 -13.74 -5.06
C LEU A 46 6.04 -14.24 -6.36
N ASP A 47 6.61 -15.31 -6.92
CA ASP A 47 5.95 -16.08 -7.97
C ASP A 47 5.24 -17.27 -7.32
N LYS A 48 4.13 -16.96 -6.65
CA LYS A 48 3.46 -17.89 -5.73
C LYS A 48 1.96 -17.93 -5.96
N PRO A 49 1.33 -19.10 -5.78
CA PRO A 49 -0.09 -19.26 -5.99
C PRO A 49 -0.87 -18.42 -4.98
N ASP A 50 -1.92 -17.79 -5.47
CA ASP A 50 -2.90 -16.99 -4.76
C ASP A 50 -4.06 -17.85 -4.23
N ASN A 51 -3.77 -19.12 -3.92
CA ASN A 51 -4.76 -20.07 -3.44
C ASN A 51 -4.28 -20.97 -2.29
N PHE A 52 -5.26 -21.52 -1.56
CA PHE A 52 -5.08 -22.53 -0.53
C PHE A 52 -5.97 -23.73 -0.87
N LYS A 53 -5.38 -24.93 -0.93
CA LYS A 53 -6.07 -26.15 -1.33
C LYS A 53 -6.05 -27.18 -0.20
N VAL A 54 -7.14 -27.91 -0.07
CA VAL A 54 -7.24 -29.13 0.73
C VAL A 54 -7.70 -30.24 -0.20
N GLU A 55 -6.84 -31.20 -0.45
CA GLU A 55 -7.09 -32.29 -1.40
C GLU A 55 -6.54 -33.62 -0.87
N PHE A 56 -7.26 -34.69 -1.20
CA PHE A 56 -6.89 -36.08 -1.03
C PHE A 56 -6.74 -36.70 -2.43
N SER A 57 -6.12 -37.87 -2.54
CA SER A 57 -5.91 -38.56 -3.82
C SER A 57 -7.20 -38.81 -4.62
N PHE A 58 -8.35 -38.85 -3.94
CA PHE A 58 -9.67 -39.13 -4.53
C PHE A 58 -10.64 -37.95 -4.48
N LEU A 59 -10.30 -36.84 -3.82
CA LEU A 59 -11.23 -35.73 -3.60
C LEU A 59 -10.53 -34.40 -3.35
N LYS A 60 -10.94 -33.36 -4.10
CA LYS A 60 -10.58 -31.97 -3.82
C LYS A 60 -11.64 -31.34 -2.92
N VAL A 61 -11.32 -31.16 -1.64
CA VAL A 61 -12.27 -30.69 -0.61
C VAL A 61 -12.47 -29.18 -0.66
N LEU A 62 -11.40 -28.43 -0.91
CA LEU A 62 -11.42 -26.97 -0.89
C LEU A 62 -10.41 -26.40 -1.87
N GLU A 63 -10.82 -25.38 -2.61
CA GLU A 63 -9.94 -24.44 -3.30
C GLU A 63 -10.36 -23.02 -2.95
N PHE A 64 -9.60 -22.39 -2.07
CA PHE A 64 -9.79 -21.01 -1.67
C PHE A 64 -8.88 -20.11 -2.48
N ASN A 65 -9.43 -19.11 -3.17
CA ASN A 65 -8.69 -18.13 -3.96
C ASN A 65 -8.79 -16.74 -3.32
N PHE A 66 -7.75 -15.92 -3.51
CA PHE A 66 -7.73 -14.53 -3.05
C PHE A 66 -6.94 -13.67 -4.04
N LEU A 67 -7.13 -12.35 -4.01
CA LEU A 67 -6.34 -11.45 -4.86
C LEU A 67 -5.00 -11.15 -4.21
N MET A 68 -3.94 -11.20 -5.01
CA MET A 68 -2.60 -10.82 -4.58
C MET A 68 -2.15 -9.55 -5.29
N ILE A 69 -1.82 -8.52 -4.51
CA ILE A 69 -1.26 -7.26 -5.01
C ILE A 69 0.20 -7.17 -4.55
N GLN A 70 1.13 -7.10 -5.49
CA GLN A 70 2.55 -6.90 -5.23
C GLN A 70 2.92 -5.48 -5.63
N LEU A 71 3.07 -4.57 -4.66
CA LEU A 71 3.23 -3.13 -4.92
C LEU A 71 4.45 -2.83 -5.78
N ARG A 72 5.57 -3.53 -5.56
CA ARG A 72 6.79 -3.40 -6.38
C ARG A 72 6.66 -3.87 -7.83
N LYS A 73 5.60 -4.58 -8.20
CA LYS A 73 5.29 -4.90 -9.61
C LYS A 73 4.42 -3.82 -10.27
N LEU A 74 3.91 -2.87 -9.50
CA LEU A 74 3.02 -1.82 -9.99
C LEU A 74 3.81 -0.56 -10.33
N PRO A 75 3.82 -0.10 -11.59
CA PRO A 75 4.47 1.16 -11.96
C PRO A 75 3.69 2.34 -11.38
N TRP A 76 4.33 3.15 -10.53
CA TRP A 76 3.67 4.24 -9.80
C TRP A 76 2.95 5.23 -10.73
N ARG A 77 3.55 5.55 -11.89
CA ARG A 77 3.00 6.48 -12.90
C ARG A 77 1.60 6.12 -13.37
N LYS A 78 1.25 4.83 -13.38
CA LYS A 78 -0.10 4.37 -13.77
C LYS A 78 -1.15 4.74 -12.71
N TYR A 79 -0.75 4.82 -11.44
CA TYR A 79 -1.66 4.99 -10.30
C TYR A 79 -1.69 6.42 -9.76
N ILE A 80 -0.62 7.19 -9.94
CA ILE A 80 -0.53 8.55 -9.39
C ILE A 80 -1.57 9.53 -9.97
N ARG A 81 -2.05 9.25 -11.18
CA ARG A 81 -3.09 10.06 -11.83
C ARG A 81 -4.50 9.63 -11.43
N SER A 82 -4.64 8.55 -10.65
CA SER A 82 -5.93 8.05 -10.21
C SER A 82 -6.50 8.92 -9.08
N ASN A 83 -7.82 9.03 -9.02
CA ASN A 83 -8.51 9.65 -7.89
C ASN A 83 -8.85 8.58 -6.82
N ASN A 84 -7.89 7.72 -6.48
CA ASN A 84 -8.07 6.63 -5.52
C ASN A 84 -7.19 6.80 -4.25
N PRO A 85 -7.77 6.99 -3.06
CA PRO A 85 -7.01 7.18 -1.82
C PRO A 85 -6.18 5.96 -1.40
N VAL A 86 -6.57 4.74 -1.80
CA VAL A 86 -5.76 3.53 -1.56
C VAL A 86 -4.49 3.55 -2.40
N SER A 87 -4.59 4.00 -3.65
CA SER A 87 -3.42 4.21 -4.49
C SER A 87 -2.51 5.29 -3.91
N ALA A 88 -3.09 6.38 -3.38
CA ALA A 88 -2.34 7.43 -2.70
C ALA A 88 -1.56 6.92 -1.49
N ALA A 89 -2.19 6.13 -0.61
CA ALA A 89 -1.54 5.57 0.57
C ALA A 89 -0.38 4.63 0.23
N LEU A 90 -0.46 3.93 -0.91
CA LEU A 90 0.48 2.86 -1.26
C LEU A 90 1.50 3.27 -2.33
N ILE A 91 1.42 4.47 -2.90
CA ILE A 91 2.28 4.89 -4.01
C ILE A 91 3.76 4.89 -3.62
N GLY A 92 4.07 5.25 -2.36
CA GLY A 92 5.43 5.23 -1.81
C GLY A 92 6.04 3.83 -1.67
N ARG A 93 5.28 2.76 -1.94
CA ARG A 93 5.77 1.37 -1.97
C ARG A 93 5.65 0.73 -3.35
N MET A 94 5.23 1.50 -4.36
CA MET A 94 5.16 1.04 -5.75
C MET A 94 6.54 1.05 -6.42
N ASN A 95 6.60 0.62 -7.69
CA ASN A 95 7.84 0.61 -8.46
C ASN A 95 8.16 2.01 -9.00
N TYR A 96 9.11 2.71 -8.36
CA TYR A 96 9.75 3.95 -8.78
C TYR A 96 11.26 3.86 -8.53
N THR A 97 12.08 4.64 -9.25
CA THR A 97 13.54 4.70 -9.03
C THR A 97 13.91 5.81 -8.05
N GLU A 98 15.11 5.79 -7.45
CA GLU A 98 15.52 6.85 -6.51
C GLU A 98 15.52 8.24 -7.16
N GLU A 99 15.86 8.34 -8.45
CA GLU A 99 15.82 9.60 -9.20
C GLU A 99 14.38 10.13 -9.37
N GLU A 100 13.38 9.25 -9.31
CA GLU A 100 11.96 9.59 -9.47
C GLU A 100 11.31 10.00 -8.15
N LYS A 101 11.98 9.80 -7.02
CA LYS A 101 11.44 9.98 -5.67
C LYS A 101 10.84 11.38 -5.42
N ILE A 102 11.54 12.44 -5.85
CA ILE A 102 11.03 13.81 -5.79
C ILE A 102 9.79 13.97 -6.68
N SER A 103 9.81 13.39 -7.87
CA SER A 103 8.67 13.43 -8.79
C SER A 103 7.44 12.70 -8.23
N VAL A 104 7.65 11.59 -7.50
CA VAL A 104 6.60 10.88 -6.77
C VAL A 104 5.96 11.80 -5.71
N LYS A 105 6.76 12.49 -4.88
CA LYS A 105 6.23 13.43 -3.87
C LYS A 105 5.44 14.58 -4.52
N ILE A 106 5.94 15.18 -5.60
CA ILE A 106 5.26 16.29 -6.29
C ILE A 106 3.89 15.84 -6.85
N GLU A 107 3.87 14.73 -7.58
CA GLU A 107 2.63 14.22 -8.16
C GLU A 107 1.66 13.71 -7.08
N PHE A 108 2.18 13.19 -5.96
CA PHE A 108 1.35 12.85 -4.80
C PHE A 108 0.69 14.08 -4.20
N SER A 109 1.44 15.17 -4.03
CA SER A 109 0.90 16.45 -3.56
C SER A 109 -0.19 16.99 -4.49
N ARG A 110 0.03 16.91 -5.81
CA ARG A 110 -0.98 17.26 -6.82
C ARG A 110 -2.22 16.34 -6.75
N MET A 111 -2.03 15.06 -6.48
CA MET A 111 -3.13 14.11 -6.30
C MET A 111 -3.95 14.44 -5.04
N LEU A 112 -3.31 14.80 -3.92
CA LEU A 112 -3.99 15.21 -2.69
C LEU A 112 -4.83 16.46 -2.88
N THR A 113 -4.30 17.48 -3.58
CA THR A 113 -5.04 18.73 -3.82
C THR A 113 -6.31 18.46 -4.63
N LYS A 114 -6.21 17.59 -5.65
CA LYS A 114 -7.31 17.17 -6.52
C LYS A 114 -8.39 16.33 -5.83
N MET A 115 -8.02 15.42 -4.92
CA MET A 115 -8.98 14.53 -4.25
C MET A 115 -9.96 15.26 -3.33
N GLN A 116 -9.63 16.47 -2.88
CA GLN A 116 -10.47 17.29 -2.00
C GLN A 116 -10.97 16.54 -0.75
N LEU A 117 -10.10 15.73 -0.15
CA LEU A 117 -10.40 15.02 1.08
C LEU A 117 -10.47 15.99 2.26
N ASP A 118 -11.13 15.57 3.34
CA ASP A 118 -11.06 16.25 4.62
C ASP A 118 -9.64 16.24 5.20
N SER A 119 -9.40 17.12 6.17
CA SER A 119 -8.08 17.28 6.82
C SER A 119 -7.56 15.97 7.40
N ALA A 120 -8.39 15.18 8.09
CA ALA A 120 -7.96 13.95 8.74
C ALA A 120 -7.49 12.89 7.73
N ARG A 121 -8.25 12.68 6.65
CA ARG A 121 -7.87 11.75 5.58
C ARG A 121 -6.63 12.23 4.83
N SER A 122 -6.53 13.53 4.56
CA SER A 122 -5.35 14.11 3.91
C SER A 122 -4.10 13.92 4.76
N SER A 123 -4.16 14.25 6.06
CA SER A 123 -3.05 14.04 6.99
C SER A 123 -2.67 12.57 7.10
N LEU A 124 -3.63 11.66 7.11
CA LEU A 124 -3.34 10.22 7.11
C LEU A 124 -2.54 9.81 5.87
N LEU A 125 -2.98 10.22 4.67
CA LEU A 125 -2.26 9.92 3.43
C LEU A 125 -0.87 10.56 3.40
N THR A 126 -0.73 11.79 3.92
CA THR A 126 0.57 12.44 4.09
C THR A 126 1.48 11.63 5.00
N ALA A 127 0.96 11.09 6.12
CA ALA A 127 1.74 10.22 7.00
C ALA A 127 2.28 8.98 6.27
N PHE A 128 1.47 8.38 5.40
CA PHE A 128 1.89 7.23 4.57
C PHE A 128 3.04 7.59 3.63
N ILE A 129 2.93 8.71 2.89
CA ILE A 129 3.98 9.08 1.94
C ILE A 129 5.28 9.46 2.65
N GLU A 130 5.21 10.21 3.76
CA GLU A 130 6.38 10.62 4.54
C GLU A 130 7.10 9.43 5.18
N THR A 131 6.34 8.40 5.56
CA THR A 131 6.93 7.17 6.13
C THR A 131 7.74 6.39 5.11
N TYR A 132 7.28 6.33 3.85
CA TYR A 132 7.86 5.45 2.84
C TYR A 132 8.76 6.16 1.81
N VAL A 133 8.57 7.45 1.58
CA VAL A 133 9.33 8.26 0.63
C VAL A 133 10.09 9.34 1.40
N LYS A 134 11.20 8.93 2.03
CA LYS A 134 12.02 9.82 2.87
C LYS A 134 13.03 10.60 2.04
N LEU A 135 12.82 11.89 1.85
CA LEU A 135 13.78 12.75 1.16
C LEU A 135 14.96 13.14 2.07
N THR A 136 16.15 13.35 1.49
CA THR A 136 17.26 14.03 2.18
C THR A 136 16.99 15.53 2.32
N GLU A 137 17.80 16.25 3.08
CA GLU A 137 17.66 17.72 3.22
C GLU A 137 17.76 18.44 1.87
N ASP A 138 18.74 18.07 1.03
CA ASP A 138 18.89 18.62 -0.32
C ASP A 138 17.69 18.28 -1.23
N GLU A 139 17.20 17.03 -1.14
CA GLU A 139 16.01 16.60 -1.88
C GLU A 139 14.75 17.34 -1.43
N GLU A 140 14.62 17.65 -0.14
CA GLU A 140 13.50 18.44 0.42
C GLU A 140 13.53 19.90 -0.06
N VAL A 141 14.72 20.52 -0.15
CA VAL A 141 14.87 21.86 -0.73
C VAL A 141 14.42 21.86 -2.18
N LEU A 142 14.95 20.91 -2.98
CA LEU A 142 14.58 20.78 -4.39
C LEU A 142 13.09 20.47 -4.57
N TYR A 143 12.52 19.64 -3.70
CA TYR A 143 11.10 19.34 -3.69
C TYR A 143 10.26 20.60 -3.47
N ARG A 144 10.59 21.42 -2.46
CA ARG A 144 9.86 22.67 -2.17
C ARG A 144 9.96 23.67 -3.31
N ASP A 145 11.12 23.81 -3.93
CA ASP A 145 11.34 24.73 -5.06
C ASP A 145 10.53 24.30 -6.28
N ARG A 146 10.58 23.01 -6.64
CA ARG A 146 9.78 22.48 -7.75
C ARG A 146 8.28 22.54 -7.47
N LEU A 147 7.86 22.32 -6.22
CA LEU A 147 6.45 22.37 -5.85
C LEU A 147 5.86 23.77 -6.07
N LYS A 148 6.61 24.84 -5.75
CA LYS A 148 6.19 26.23 -6.03
C LYS A 148 6.15 26.56 -7.53
N GLN A 149 6.99 25.92 -8.33
CA GLN A 149 7.05 26.14 -9.78
C GLN A 149 5.95 25.36 -10.53
N GLU A 150 5.61 24.16 -10.06
CA GLU A 150 4.73 23.24 -10.76
C GLU A 150 3.26 23.27 -10.32
N LEU A 151 2.96 23.78 -9.12
CA LEU A 151 1.61 23.88 -8.58
C LEU A 151 1.14 25.33 -8.53
N THR A 152 -0.17 25.52 -8.59
CA THR A 152 -0.76 26.85 -8.41
C THR A 152 -0.65 27.31 -6.95
N GLN A 153 -0.64 28.62 -6.72
CA GLN A 153 -0.56 29.20 -5.37
C GLN A 153 -1.61 28.61 -4.41
N LYS A 154 -2.85 28.42 -4.87
CA LYS A 154 -3.94 27.82 -4.09
C LYS A 154 -3.67 26.37 -3.68
N GLU A 155 -3.04 25.60 -4.57
CA GLU A 155 -2.68 24.21 -4.28
C GLU A 155 -1.55 24.13 -3.25
N VAL A 156 -0.56 25.02 -3.37
CA VAL A 156 0.55 25.14 -2.41
C VAL A 156 0.03 25.51 -1.02
N GLU A 157 -0.86 26.50 -0.91
CA GLU A 157 -1.48 26.91 0.37
C GLU A 157 -2.21 25.76 1.05
N LYS A 158 -3.01 25.01 0.28
CA LYS A 158 -3.72 23.84 0.80
C LYS A 158 -2.77 22.75 1.30
N LEU A 159 -1.65 22.53 0.62
CA LEU A 159 -0.64 21.56 1.04
C LEU A 159 0.06 21.99 2.33
N ILE A 160 0.33 23.27 2.50
CA ILE A 160 0.90 23.83 3.73
C ILE A 160 -0.07 23.59 4.90
N GLU A 161 -1.37 23.81 4.72
CA GLU A 161 -2.38 23.55 5.74
C GLU A 161 -2.39 22.06 6.15
N ILE A 162 -2.41 21.15 5.17
CA ILE A 162 -2.38 19.70 5.43
C ILE A 162 -1.12 19.28 6.19
N THR A 163 0.04 19.78 5.77
CA THR A 163 1.35 19.39 6.32
C THR A 163 1.54 19.97 7.71
N THR A 164 1.14 21.22 7.94
CA THR A 164 1.15 21.86 9.27
C THR A 164 0.25 21.10 10.24
N SER A 165 -1.00 20.78 9.83
CA SER A 165 -1.93 20.03 10.66
C SER A 165 -1.40 18.64 11.04
N TYR A 166 -0.67 17.98 10.13
CA TYR A 166 0.00 16.71 10.43
C TYR A 166 1.12 16.87 11.47
N HIS A 167 1.99 17.87 11.30
CA HIS A 167 3.11 18.10 12.23
C HIS A 167 2.65 18.51 13.63
N GLU A 168 1.56 19.27 13.75
CA GLU A 168 0.97 19.63 15.05
C GLU A 168 0.42 18.40 15.78
N LYS A 169 -0.36 17.57 15.08
CA LYS A 169 -0.92 16.32 15.65
C LYS A 169 0.13 15.26 15.99
N GLY A 170 1.31 15.31 15.36
CA GLY A 170 2.41 14.39 15.67
C GLY A 170 3.25 14.81 16.89
N ARG A 171 2.98 15.98 17.48
CA ARG A 171 3.65 16.48 18.70
C ARG A 171 2.83 16.24 19.97
N GLU A 172 1.57 15.84 19.82
CA GLU A 172 0.68 15.39 20.90
C GLU A 172 0.78 13.87 21.10
#